data_AF-A0A1H0RH29-F1
#
_entry.id   AF-A0A1H0RH29-F1
#
_cell.length_a   1.000
_cell.length_b   1.000
_cell.length_c   1.000
_cell.angle_alpha   90.00
_cell.angle_beta   90.00
_cell.angle_gamma   90.00
#
_symmetry.space_group_name_H-M   'P 1'
#
loop_
_entity.id
_entity.type
_entity.pdbx_description
1 polymer ?
#
loop_
_entity_poly.entity_id
_entity_poly.type
_entity_poly.pdbx_seq_one_letter_code
_entity_poly.pdbx_strand_id
1 'polypeptide(L)'
;MAGLVGDPAALGGAVTTALCGHWEHDGPCRWEHFTDSRPEGDEVVVTVYFEAGVEDEEQVRRLVRDALAVGSLVGPDGTTTTWRLLD
;
A
#
# COMPACT_ATOMS: atom_id res chain seq x y z
N MET A 1 -8.78 6.87 -24.12
CA MET A 1 -8.08 6.90 -22.83
C MET A 1 -8.91 6.05 -21.88
N ALA A 2 -8.61 4.75 -21.82
CA ALA A 2 -9.31 3.87 -20.89
C ALA A 2 -8.77 4.20 -19.50
N GLY A 3 -9.58 4.87 -18.68
CA GLY A 3 -9.18 5.19 -17.31
C GLY A 3 -8.90 3.91 -16.52
N LEU A 4 -7.98 4.00 -15.56
CA LEU A 4 -7.75 2.96 -14.57
C LEU A 4 -9.07 2.49 -13.96
N VAL A 5 -9.19 1.18 -13.77
CA VAL A 5 -10.35 0.52 -13.15
C VAL A 5 -9.92 -0.05 -11.81
N GLY A 6 -10.71 0.18 -10.77
CA GLY A 6 -10.39 -0.18 -9.39
C GLY A 6 -10.13 1.05 -8.52
N ASP A 7 -10.01 0.83 -7.21
CA ASP A 7 -9.77 1.90 -6.24
C ASP A 7 -8.26 2.08 -6.01
N PRO A 8 -7.64 3.23 -6.38
CA PRO A 8 -6.24 3.51 -6.08
C PRO A 8 -5.93 3.45 -4.57
N ALA A 9 -6.91 3.70 -3.70
CA ALA A 9 -6.70 3.58 -2.26
C ALA A 9 -6.43 2.13 -1.81
N ALA A 10 -6.77 1.12 -2.62
CA ALA A 10 -6.46 -0.28 -2.34
C ALA A 10 -4.94 -0.54 -2.25
N LEU A 11 -4.12 0.21 -3.00
CA LEU A 11 -2.65 0.11 -2.92
C LEU A 11 -2.15 0.58 -1.55
N GLY A 12 -2.67 1.72 -1.07
CA GLY A 12 -2.42 2.22 0.28
C GLY A 12 -2.90 1.26 1.36
N GLY A 13 -4.10 0.69 1.20
CA GLY A 13 -4.64 -0.32 2.12
C GLY A 13 -3.75 -1.56 2.23
N ALA A 14 -3.15 -2.02 1.12
CA ALA A 14 -2.22 -3.14 1.13
C ALA A 14 -0.95 -2.81 1.93
N VAL A 15 -0.40 -1.61 1.74
CA VAL A 15 0.75 -1.12 2.51
C VAL A 15 0.42 -1.03 4.01
N THR A 16 -0.69 -0.38 4.37
CA THR A 16 -1.11 -0.25 5.77
C THR A 16 -1.34 -1.61 6.42
N THR A 17 -1.99 -2.55 5.73
CA THR A 17 -2.20 -3.90 6.26
C THR A 17 -0.87 -4.62 6.50
N ALA A 18 0.12 -4.45 5.62
CA ALA A 18 1.43 -5.08 5.79
C ALA A 18 2.24 -4.48 6.94
N LEU A 19 2.14 -3.17 7.18
CA LEU A 19 2.91 -2.49 8.23
C LEU A 19 2.24 -2.56 9.61
N CYS A 20 0.91 -2.51 9.66
CA CYS A 20 0.15 -2.51 10.92
C CYS A 20 -0.53 -3.86 11.24
N GLY A 21 -0.51 -4.82 10.32
CA GLY A 21 -1.23 -6.09 10.43
C GLY A 21 -2.71 -6.00 10.05
N HIS A 22 -3.35 -4.85 10.28
CA HIS A 22 -4.71 -4.52 9.87
C HIS A 22 -4.87 -3.00 9.66
N TRP A 23 -5.82 -2.58 8.83
CA TRP A 23 -6.10 -1.16 8.59
C TRP A 23 -6.83 -0.48 9.75
N GLU A 24 -7.58 -1.24 10.55
CA GLU A 24 -8.09 -0.83 11.86
C GLU A 24 -7.19 -1.44 12.94
N HIS A 25 -6.38 -0.59 13.59
CA HIS A 25 -5.61 -0.99 14.77
C HIS A 25 -5.79 0.04 15.88
N ASP A 26 -5.76 -0.43 17.12
CA ASP A 26 -5.77 0.45 18.29
C ASP A 26 -4.37 1.05 18.52
N GLY A 27 -4.33 2.32 18.93
CA GLY A 27 -3.09 3.03 19.26
C GLY A 27 -2.29 3.52 18.05
N PRO A 28 -1.10 4.10 18.28
CA PRO A 28 -0.24 4.60 17.20
C PRO A 28 0.30 3.45 16.34
N CYS A 29 0.70 3.77 15.11
CA CYS A 29 1.33 2.78 14.24
C CYS A 29 2.65 2.30 14.85
N ARG A 30 3.05 1.04 14.58
CA ARG A 30 4.40 0.58 14.95
C ARG A 30 5.48 1.44 14.27
N TRP A 31 5.29 1.67 12.97
CA TRP A 31 6.05 2.62 12.18
C TRP A 31 5.05 3.63 11.65
N GLU A 32 5.18 4.89 12.07
CA GLU A 32 4.35 5.97 11.53
C GLU A 32 4.53 5.98 10.01
N HIS A 33 3.42 5.95 9.28
CA HIS A 33 3.48 5.83 7.83
C HIS A 33 2.31 6.56 7.17
N PHE A 34 2.56 7.04 5.96
CA PHE A 34 1.57 7.64 5.10
C PHE A 34 1.79 7.15 3.68
N THR A 35 0.71 6.73 3.02
CA THR A 35 0.75 6.28 1.63
C THR A 35 -0.09 7.21 0.76
N ASP A 36 0.52 7.74 -0.28
CA ASP A 36 -0.12 8.51 -1.34
C ASP A 36 -0.16 7.66 -2.61
N SER A 37 -1.33 7.47 -3.20
CA SER A 37 -1.52 6.70 -4.43
C SER A 37 -2.16 7.61 -5.48
N ARG A 38 -1.42 7.92 -6.55
CA ARG A 38 -1.84 8.88 -7.58
C ARG A 38 -1.87 8.25 -8.96
N PRO A 39 -3.03 8.30 -9.65
CA PRO A 39 -3.09 7.96 -11.06
C PRO A 39 -2.19 8.87 -11.91
N GLU A 40 -1.32 8.26 -12.72
CA GLU A 40 -0.49 8.93 -13.72
C GLU A 40 -0.63 8.20 -15.06
N GLY A 41 -1.50 8.74 -15.94
CA GLY A 41 -1.82 8.10 -17.21
C GLY A 41 -2.53 6.76 -17.01
N ASP A 42 -1.87 5.68 -17.45
CA ASP A 42 -2.37 4.30 -17.35
C ASP A 42 -1.72 3.55 -16.15
N GLU A 43 -1.04 4.26 -15.25
CA GLU A 43 -0.31 3.72 -14.10
C GLU A 43 -0.75 4.41 -12.80
N VAL A 44 -0.42 3.81 -11.65
CA VAL A 44 -0.58 4.44 -10.34
C VAL A 44 0.78 4.53 -9.66
N VAL A 45 1.20 5.74 -9.35
CA VAL A 45 2.41 5.98 -8.56
C VAL A 45 2.05 5.90 -7.08
N VAL A 46 2.74 5.02 -6.35
CA VAL A 46 2.58 4.85 -4.91
C VAL A 46 3.80 5.40 -4.20
N THR A 47 3.60 6.44 -3.39
CA THR A 47 4.64 7.02 -2.54
C THR A 47 4.36 6.68 -1.09
N VAL A 48 5.32 6.03 -0.42
CA VAL A 48 5.22 5.65 0.98
C VAL A 48 6.24 6.44 1.79
N TYR A 49 5.73 7.24 2.73
CA TYR A 49 6.52 7.93 3.75
C TYR A 49 6.42 7.12 5.03
N PHE A 50 7.54 6.91 5.73
CA PHE A 50 7.53 6.20 7.00
C PHE A 50 8.64 6.68 7.94
N GLU A 51 8.41 6.52 9.24
CA GLU A 51 9.39 6.71 10.30
C GLU A 51 9.76 5.36 10.91
N ALA A 52 11.03 4.98 10.80
CA ALA A 52 11.56 3.73 11.33
C ALA A 52 12.98 3.92 11.88
N GLY A 53 13.37 3.08 12.84
CA GLY A 53 14.77 2.92 13.23
C GLY A 53 15.61 2.40 12.07
N VAL A 54 16.91 2.67 12.09
CA VAL A 54 17.85 2.25 11.02
C VAL A 54 17.87 0.72 10.88
N GLU A 55 17.70 0.01 11.98
CA GLU A 55 17.59 -1.45 12.05
C GLU A 55 16.32 -2.01 11.39
N ASP A 56 15.26 -1.21 11.31
CA ASP A 56 13.95 -1.60 10.79
C ASP A 56 13.71 -1.11 9.35
N GLU A 57 14.50 -0.15 8.85
CA GLU A 57 14.27 0.47 7.53
C GLU A 57 14.17 -0.58 6.40
N GLU A 58 15.10 -1.54 6.37
CA GLU A 58 15.08 -2.59 5.35
C GLU A 58 13.86 -3.50 5.48
N GLN A 59 13.42 -3.77 6.71
CA GLN A 59 12.21 -4.55 6.96
C GLN A 59 10.98 -3.82 6.42
N VAL A 60 10.82 -2.53 6.70
CA VAL A 60 9.69 -1.73 6.21
C VAL A 60 9.67 -1.71 4.68
N ARG A 61 10.81 -1.44 4.04
CA ARG A 61 10.90 -1.44 2.56
C ARG A 61 10.56 -2.79 1.94
N ARG A 62 10.92 -3.89 2.60
CA ARG A 62 10.59 -5.25 2.14
C ARG A 62 9.10 -5.50 2.25
N LEU A 63 8.49 -5.21 3.41
CA LEU A 63 7.06 -5.37 3.63
C LEU A 63 6.22 -4.57 2.62
N VAL A 64 6.60 -3.31 2.34
CA VAL A 64 5.94 -2.48 1.33
C VAL A 64 6.01 -3.14 -0.06
N ARG A 65 7.21 -3.57 -0.48
CA ARG A 65 7.38 -4.21 -1.80
C ARG A 65 6.64 -5.53 -1.90
N ASP A 66 6.74 -6.37 -0.88
CA ASP A 66 6.04 -7.66 -0.83
C ASP A 66 4.53 -7.47 -0.92
N ALA A 67 3.97 -6.50 -0.19
CA ALA A 67 2.54 -6.18 -0.22
C ALA A 67 2.07 -5.73 -1.60
N LEU A 68 2.83 -4.85 -2.26
CA LEU A 68 2.51 -4.39 -3.61
C LEU A 68 2.71 -5.51 -4.66
N ALA A 69 3.64 -6.44 -4.44
CA ALA A 69 3.87 -7.59 -5.32
C ALA A 69 2.74 -8.64 -5.27
N VAL A 70 1.94 -8.69 -4.19
CA VAL A 70 0.74 -9.57 -4.13
C VAL A 70 -0.24 -9.27 -5.26
N GLY A 71 -0.35 -8.00 -5.67
CA GLY A 71 -1.17 -7.62 -6.83
C GLY A 71 -2.68 -7.58 -6.59
N SER A 72 -3.14 -7.67 -5.34
CA SER A 72 -4.56 -7.52 -5.02
C SER A 72 -4.83 -7.18 -3.56
N LEU A 73 -5.94 -6.49 -3.31
CA LEU A 73 -6.53 -6.31 -1.98
C LEU A 73 -8.05 -6.43 -2.07
N VAL A 74 -8.65 -7.09 -1.08
CA VAL A 74 -10.09 -7.04 -0.82
C VAL A 74 -10.36 -5.85 0.09
N GLY A 75 -11.08 -4.85 -0.42
CA GLY A 75 -11.47 -3.66 0.34
C GLY A 75 -12.52 -3.96 1.41
N PRO A 76 -12.79 -3.00 2.32
CA PRO A 76 -13.78 -3.15 3.39
C PRO A 76 -15.22 -3.32 2.86
N ASP A 77 -15.50 -2.92 1.62
CA ASP A 77 -16.76 -3.13 0.92
C ASP A 77 -16.87 -4.53 0.27
N GLY A 78 -15.83 -5.36 0.38
CA GLY A 78 -15.72 -6.67 -0.26
C GLY A 78 -15.25 -6.63 -1.71
N THR A 79 -15.01 -5.44 -2.29
CA THR A 79 -14.53 -5.31 -3.66
C THR A 79 -13.06 -5.71 -3.74
N THR A 80 -12.71 -6.59 -4.67
CA THR A 80 -11.31 -6.92 -4.95
C THR A 80 -10.75 -5.97 -6.00
N THR A 81 -9.74 -5.18 -5.64
CA THR A 81 -8.93 -4.42 -6.59
C THR A 81 -7.67 -5.20 -6.91
N THR A 82 -7.32 -5.33 -8.18
CA THR A 82 -6.12 -6.04 -8.65
C THR A 82 -5.20 -5.10 -9.42
N TRP A 83 -3.89 -5.31 -9.31
CA TRP A 83 -2.87 -4.53 -10.01
C TRP A 83 -1.66 -5.40 -10.36
N ARG A 84 -0.71 -4.80 -11.07
CA ARG A 84 0.61 -5.39 -11.33
C ARG A 84 1.68 -4.38 -10.93
N LEU A 85 2.61 -4.80 -10.07
CA LEU A 85 3.78 -3.99 -9.76
C LEU A 85 4.68 -3.88 -11.00
N LEU A 86 5.12 -2.66 -11.30
CA LEU A 86 6.04 -2.35 -12.40
C LEU A 86 7.46 -2.29 -11.85
N ASP A 87 8.42 -2.84 -12.59
CA ASP A 87 9.85 -2.81 -12.26
C ASP A 87 10.53 -1.50 -12.70
#